data_AF-A0A7Y6ZTD8-F1
#
_entry.id   AF-A0A7Y6ZTD8-F1
#
_cell.length_a   1.000
_cell.length_b   1.000
_cell.length_c   1.000
_cell.angle_alpha   90.00
_cell.angle_beta   90.00
_cell.angle_gamma   90.00
#
_symmetry.space_group_name_H-M   'P 1'
#
loop_
_entity.id
_entity.type
_entity.pdbx_description
1 polymer ?
#
loop_
_entity_poly.entity_id
_entity_poly.type
_entity_poly.pdbx_seq_one_letter_code
_entity_poly.pdbx_strand_id
1 'polypeptide(L)'
;MIELPTTVAANQENTTNVNTRYKSLDALRGFALLGILMMNIIGFAYPEAVYGNPFVMGALDTANTIQWMLSDIFFAEKFYTLFAGLFGAGIVLMAQQHADELNAKKRHRRRMFWLFWMGMLHAYALWWGDILVTYAIAGILIYPCRNWTIKRLCVWSVVLQAIFMLLMLALYWSWGEMSIEEQQEIANDITPSMALLQQEINAYTGSWWQQASARVTSTFDFHVNALAVIQLRMCGIMMLGIALFKSGILQGQRSVTFYKLHALFGIAVGAVICAVGTWLIHTNGYILLDAFTLYREPNYWGTLVMAWGYLCAIVWLVKTVHSAAWRLKLTGYLAAVGRLALSNYLLQSIVCTGIFYGWGLGLFAQLDRVALTGVVIAVWIFQIGLSQWWLARFAMGPAERVWRNLTQRQWQPLMQRANAGQPG
;
A
#
# COMPACT_ATOMS: atom_id res chain seq x y z
N MET A 1 -33.97 -23.86 -41.94
CA MET A 1 -33.39 -24.36 -40.67
C MET A 1 -32.25 -23.41 -40.34
N ILE A 2 -32.52 -22.35 -39.57
CA ILE A 2 -31.54 -21.30 -39.22
C ILE A 2 -30.99 -21.70 -37.86
N GLU A 3 -29.77 -22.23 -37.82
CA GLU A 3 -29.05 -22.48 -36.57
C GLU A 3 -28.69 -21.14 -35.93
N LEU A 4 -29.29 -20.87 -34.77
CA LEU A 4 -28.91 -19.78 -33.88
C LEU A 4 -27.59 -20.15 -33.20
N PRO A 5 -26.49 -19.38 -33.37
CA PRO A 5 -25.27 -19.64 -32.63
C PRO A 5 -25.44 -19.25 -31.16
N THR A 6 -25.27 -20.24 -30.28
CA THR A 6 -24.45 -20.16 -29.07
C THR A 6 -24.75 -19.06 -28.02
N THR A 7 -25.92 -19.13 -27.37
CA THR A 7 -26.15 -18.43 -26.08
C THR A 7 -25.28 -18.99 -24.94
N VAL A 8 -24.90 -20.27 -25.02
CA VAL A 8 -24.05 -20.93 -24.01
C VAL A 8 -22.57 -20.52 -24.12
N ALA A 9 -22.02 -20.38 -25.34
CA ALA A 9 -20.64 -19.92 -25.51
C ALA A 9 -20.47 -18.45 -25.11
N ALA A 10 -21.45 -17.59 -25.43
CA ALA A 10 -21.44 -16.19 -25.00
C ALA A 10 -21.51 -16.05 -23.46
N ASN A 11 -22.30 -16.90 -22.77
CA ASN A 11 -22.35 -16.91 -21.30
C ASN A 11 -21.08 -17.51 -20.66
N GLN A 12 -20.44 -18.50 -21.28
CA GLN A 12 -19.16 -19.05 -20.84
C GLN A 12 -17.99 -18.08 -21.08
N GLU A 13 -17.94 -17.38 -22.21
CA GLU A 13 -16.96 -16.31 -22.47
C GLU A 13 -17.14 -15.12 -21.53
N ASN A 14 -18.38 -14.74 -21.22
CA ASN A 14 -18.65 -13.63 -20.32
C ASN A 14 -18.29 -14.00 -18.86
N THR A 15 -18.59 -15.22 -18.40
CA THR A 15 -18.21 -15.69 -17.07
C THR A 15 -16.70 -15.94 -16.93
N THR A 16 -16.02 -16.45 -17.95
CA THR A 16 -14.55 -16.61 -17.95
C THR A 16 -13.83 -15.26 -17.99
N ASN A 17 -14.34 -14.28 -18.75
CA ASN A 17 -13.80 -12.91 -18.75
C ASN A 17 -14.00 -12.19 -17.41
N VAL A 18 -15.17 -12.34 -16.78
CA VAL A 18 -15.47 -11.77 -15.46
C VAL A 18 -14.58 -12.39 -14.37
N ASN A 19 -14.40 -13.72 -14.38
CA ASN A 19 -13.49 -14.40 -13.45
C ASN A 19 -12.01 -14.00 -13.65
N THR A 20 -11.58 -13.81 -14.89
CA THR A 20 -10.21 -13.40 -15.21
C THR A 20 -9.94 -11.95 -14.78
N ARG A 21 -10.93 -11.06 -14.93
CA ARG A 21 -10.88 -9.65 -14.52
C ARG A 21 -10.76 -9.47 -13.01
N TYR A 22 -11.54 -10.21 -12.23
CA TYR A 22 -11.43 -10.12 -10.76
C TYR A 22 -10.10 -10.69 -10.26
N LYS A 23 -9.62 -11.76 -10.90
CA LYS A 23 -8.29 -12.32 -10.59
C LYS A 23 -7.15 -11.35 -10.86
N SER A 24 -7.20 -10.53 -11.92
CA SER A 24 -6.13 -9.56 -12.19
C SER A 24 -6.11 -8.42 -11.16
N LEU A 25 -7.28 -7.95 -10.71
CA LEU A 25 -7.38 -6.94 -9.66
C LEU A 25 -6.88 -7.45 -8.31
N ASP A 26 -7.24 -8.68 -7.95
CA ASP A 26 -6.75 -9.30 -6.72
C ASP A 26 -5.25 -9.59 -6.81
N ALA A 27 -4.72 -10.01 -7.96
CA ALA A 27 -3.28 -10.17 -8.16
C ALA A 27 -2.52 -8.85 -8.01
N LEU A 28 -3.03 -7.76 -8.56
CA LEU A 28 -2.48 -6.42 -8.37
C LEU A 28 -2.49 -6.00 -6.89
N ARG A 29 -3.57 -6.28 -6.15
CA ARG A 29 -3.64 -6.01 -4.71
C ARG A 29 -2.63 -6.83 -3.92
N GLY A 30 -2.47 -8.11 -4.24
CA GLY A 30 -1.50 -8.98 -3.58
C GLY A 30 -0.07 -8.55 -3.85
N PHE A 31 0.25 -8.21 -5.10
CA PHE A 31 1.55 -7.64 -5.48
C PHE A 31 1.84 -6.33 -4.73
N ALA A 32 0.85 -5.43 -4.69
CA ALA A 32 0.93 -4.19 -3.94
C ALA A 32 1.20 -4.44 -2.44
N LEU A 33 0.44 -5.33 -1.81
CA LEU A 33 0.59 -5.62 -0.39
C LEU A 33 1.94 -6.23 -0.02
N LEU A 34 2.47 -7.14 -0.85
CA LEU A 34 3.80 -7.72 -0.61
C LEU A 34 4.89 -6.66 -0.73
N GLY A 35 4.83 -5.80 -1.76
CA GLY A 35 5.84 -4.78 -1.97
C GLY A 35 5.83 -3.65 -0.92
N ILE A 36 4.68 -3.36 -0.30
CA ILE A 36 4.59 -2.42 0.84
C ILE A 36 5.53 -2.86 1.98
N LEU A 37 5.64 -4.16 2.23
CA LEU A 37 6.45 -4.69 3.33
C LEU A 37 7.95 -4.33 3.22
N MET A 38 8.49 -4.17 2.00
CA MET A 38 9.90 -3.86 1.81
C MET A 38 10.32 -2.55 2.48
N MET A 39 9.42 -1.56 2.52
CA MET A 39 9.67 -0.31 3.24
C MET A 39 9.24 -0.40 4.69
N ASN A 40 8.07 -1.00 4.95
CA ASN A 40 7.53 -1.09 6.30
C ASN A 40 8.42 -1.93 7.22
N ILE A 41 9.22 -2.86 6.69
CA ILE A 41 10.17 -3.64 7.49
C ILE A 41 11.15 -2.72 8.23
N ILE A 42 11.53 -1.57 7.65
CA ILE A 42 12.37 -0.58 8.32
C ILE A 42 11.63 0.01 9.52
N GLY A 43 10.37 0.42 9.36
CA GLY A 43 9.55 0.94 10.47
C GLY A 43 9.13 -0.10 11.51
N PHE A 44 9.22 -1.40 11.21
CA PHE A 44 9.06 -2.47 12.19
C PHE A 44 10.36 -2.79 12.93
N ALA A 45 11.50 -2.66 12.27
CA ALA A 45 12.79 -3.13 12.77
C ALA A 45 13.65 -2.02 13.39
N TYR A 46 13.36 -0.75 13.14
CA TYR A 46 14.19 0.37 13.56
C TYR A 46 13.36 1.52 14.16
N PRO A 47 14.02 2.45 14.90
CA PRO A 47 13.42 3.71 15.32
C PRO A 47 12.76 4.46 14.16
N GLU A 48 11.69 5.20 14.44
CA GLU A 48 10.87 5.88 13.43
C GLU A 48 11.70 6.74 12.46
N ALA A 49 12.65 7.51 12.99
CA ALA A 49 13.51 8.40 12.21
C ALA A 49 14.30 7.67 11.10
N VAL A 50 14.61 6.38 11.26
CA VAL A 50 15.34 5.58 10.25
C VAL A 50 14.53 5.36 8.97
N TYR A 51 13.20 5.47 9.06
CA TYR A 51 12.30 5.34 7.90
C TYR A 51 12.50 6.49 6.91
N GLY A 52 12.68 7.73 7.41
CA GLY A 52 12.94 8.92 6.60
C GLY A 52 14.43 9.19 6.38
N ASN A 53 15.26 8.98 7.41
CA ASN A 53 16.69 9.19 7.38
C ASN A 53 17.47 7.86 7.56
N PRO A 54 17.98 7.26 6.48
CA PRO A 54 18.68 5.99 6.57
C PRO A 54 20.05 6.08 7.27
N PHE A 55 20.56 7.29 7.52
CA PHE A 55 21.89 7.55 8.09
C PHE A 55 21.85 7.99 9.56
N VAL A 56 20.66 8.08 10.17
CA VAL A 56 20.49 8.60 11.54
C VAL A 56 21.19 7.73 12.60
N MET A 57 21.38 6.44 12.31
CA MET A 57 22.13 5.50 13.17
C MET A 57 23.59 5.31 12.75
N GLY A 58 24.10 6.16 11.85
CA GLY A 58 25.46 6.10 11.33
C GLY A 58 25.53 5.85 9.82
N ALA A 59 26.75 5.90 9.29
CA ALA A 59 27.00 5.65 7.88
C ALA A 59 26.69 4.19 7.51
N LEU A 60 26.13 3.99 6.31
CA LEU A 60 25.89 2.67 5.76
C LEU A 60 27.16 2.16 5.07
N ASP A 61 27.43 0.86 5.21
CA ASP A 61 28.41 0.20 4.35
C ASP A 61 27.92 0.12 2.90
N THR A 62 28.77 -0.38 2.00
CA THR A 62 28.45 -0.46 0.56
C THR A 62 27.21 -1.32 0.28
N ALA A 63 27.06 -2.46 0.95
CA ALA A 63 25.95 -3.37 0.70
C ALA A 63 24.61 -2.77 1.17
N ASN A 64 24.60 -2.17 2.36
CA ASN A 64 23.44 -1.48 2.91
C ASN A 64 23.08 -0.19 2.16
N THR A 65 24.08 0.51 1.62
CA THR A 65 23.86 1.65 0.70
C THR A 65 23.16 1.20 -0.57
N ILE A 66 23.65 0.15 -1.22
CA ILE A 66 23.01 -0.40 -2.44
C ILE A 66 21.59 -0.86 -2.13
N GLN A 67 21.38 -1.56 -1.01
CA GLN A 67 20.05 -2.01 -0.58
C GLN A 67 19.09 -0.82 -0.39
N TRP A 68 19.55 0.24 0.28
CA TRP A 68 18.74 1.45 0.50
C TRP A 68 18.38 2.09 -0.83
N MET A 69 19.34 2.27 -1.74
CA MET A 69 19.09 2.85 -3.07
C MET A 69 18.07 2.03 -3.86
N LEU A 70 18.21 0.70 -3.88
CA LEU A 70 17.26 -0.18 -4.56
C LEU A 70 15.86 -0.08 -3.94
N SER A 71 15.76 -0.01 -2.61
CA SER A 71 14.49 0.12 -1.90
C SER A 71 13.84 1.47 -2.17
N ASP A 72 14.59 2.56 -2.16
CA ASP A 72 14.06 3.90 -2.42
C ASP A 72 13.58 4.07 -3.87
N ILE A 73 14.36 3.57 -4.83
CA ILE A 73 14.06 3.66 -6.25
C ILE A 73 12.86 2.78 -6.62
N PHE A 74 12.84 1.51 -6.19
CA PHE A 74 11.87 0.53 -6.67
C PHE A 74 10.70 0.26 -5.72
N PHE A 75 10.81 0.58 -4.42
CA PHE A 75 9.77 0.24 -3.45
C PHE A 75 9.12 1.43 -2.78
N ALA A 76 9.91 2.42 -2.34
CA ALA A 76 9.41 3.56 -1.58
C ALA A 76 8.23 4.24 -2.27
N GLU A 77 7.05 4.14 -1.67
CA GLU A 77 5.79 4.75 -2.12
C GLU A 77 5.04 4.11 -3.31
N LYS A 78 5.71 3.30 -4.12
CA LYS A 78 5.15 2.73 -5.37
C LYS A 78 4.00 1.79 -5.05
N PHE A 79 4.18 0.96 -4.03
CA PHE A 79 3.25 -0.10 -3.69
C PHE A 79 2.04 0.39 -2.91
N TYR A 80 2.17 1.38 -2.00
CA TYR A 80 0.98 2.01 -1.41
C TYR A 80 0.22 2.85 -2.45
N THR A 81 0.91 3.44 -3.44
CA THR A 81 0.26 4.17 -4.54
C THR A 81 -0.62 3.24 -5.35
N LEU A 82 -0.10 2.06 -5.73
CA LEU A 82 -0.88 0.99 -6.35
C LEU A 82 -2.07 0.58 -5.47
N PHE A 83 -1.82 0.29 -4.20
CA PHE A 83 -2.85 -0.20 -3.28
C PHE A 83 -3.97 0.83 -3.05
N ALA A 84 -3.63 2.11 -2.87
CA ALA A 84 -4.58 3.22 -2.76
C ALA A 84 -5.40 3.39 -4.03
N GLY A 85 -4.78 3.35 -5.21
CA GLY A 85 -5.50 3.41 -6.49
C GLY A 85 -6.52 2.27 -6.62
N LEU A 86 -6.12 1.05 -6.26
CA LEU A 86 -7.00 -0.12 -6.25
C LEU A 86 -8.11 -0.04 -5.19
N PHE A 87 -7.86 0.65 -4.08
CA PHE A 87 -8.87 0.95 -3.06
C PHE A 87 -9.92 1.91 -3.62
N GLY A 88 -9.51 3.00 -4.29
CA GLY A 88 -10.40 3.93 -4.98
C GLY A 88 -11.28 3.22 -6.02
N ALA A 89 -10.70 2.37 -6.86
CA ALA A 89 -11.46 1.51 -7.79
C ALA A 89 -12.46 0.59 -7.06
N GLY A 90 -12.08 0.07 -5.89
CA GLY A 90 -12.92 -0.75 -5.03
C GLY A 90 -14.20 -0.04 -4.53
N ILE A 91 -14.16 1.28 -4.36
CA ILE A 91 -15.34 2.08 -3.98
C ILE A 91 -16.39 2.07 -5.09
N VAL A 92 -15.96 2.26 -6.35
CA VAL A 92 -16.87 2.20 -7.52
C VAL A 92 -17.45 0.81 -7.67
N LEU A 93 -16.61 -0.23 -7.59
CA LEU A 93 -17.04 -1.62 -7.68
C LEU A 93 -18.09 -1.97 -6.63
N MET A 94 -17.92 -1.51 -5.38
CA MET A 94 -18.92 -1.72 -4.35
C MET A 94 -20.23 -0.96 -4.64
N ALA A 95 -20.12 0.29 -5.09
CA ALA A 95 -21.29 1.11 -5.36
C ALA A 95 -22.15 0.50 -6.48
N GLN A 96 -21.51 -0.06 -7.52
CA GLN A 96 -22.17 -0.74 -8.63
C GLN A 96 -22.94 -2.01 -8.23
N GLN A 97 -22.65 -2.61 -7.07
CA GLN A 97 -23.36 -3.81 -6.58
C GLN A 97 -24.75 -3.49 -5.99
N HIS A 98 -25.13 -2.22 -5.87
CA HIS A 98 -26.39 -1.80 -5.27
C HIS A 98 -27.16 -0.95 -6.28
N ALA A 99 -28.40 -1.34 -6.58
CA ALA A 99 -29.28 -0.57 -7.48
C ALA A 99 -29.70 0.78 -6.87
N ASP A 100 -29.82 0.85 -5.54
CA ASP A 100 -30.17 2.06 -4.81
C ASP A 100 -28.92 2.80 -4.27
N GLU A 101 -28.79 4.08 -4.65
CA GLU A 101 -27.71 4.96 -4.22
C GLU A 101 -27.68 5.18 -2.70
N LEU A 102 -28.85 5.25 -2.05
CA LEU A 102 -28.93 5.45 -0.60
C LEU A 102 -28.33 4.25 0.14
N ASN A 103 -28.68 3.04 -0.30
CA ASN A 103 -28.12 1.81 0.24
C ASN A 103 -26.61 1.68 -0.03
N ALA A 104 -26.14 2.03 -1.23
CA ALA A 104 -24.71 2.08 -1.53
C ALA A 104 -23.97 3.03 -0.57
N LYS A 105 -24.48 4.25 -0.38
CA LYS A 105 -23.86 5.27 0.50
C LYS A 105 -23.84 4.82 1.95
N LYS A 106 -24.95 4.27 2.47
CA LYS A 106 -25.04 3.75 3.85
C LYS A 106 -24.03 2.63 4.07
N ARG A 107 -23.92 1.70 3.12
CA ARG A 107 -22.96 0.60 3.21
C ARG A 107 -21.51 1.09 3.18
N HIS A 108 -21.18 2.00 2.25
CA HIS A 108 -19.84 2.58 2.17
C HIS A 108 -19.43 3.27 3.47
N ARG A 109 -20.31 4.12 4.03
CA ARG A 109 -20.05 4.77 5.32
C ARG A 109 -19.77 3.78 6.45
N ARG A 110 -20.53 2.69 6.54
CA ARG A 110 -20.29 1.64 7.55
C ARG A 110 -18.95 0.93 7.33
N ARG A 111 -18.61 0.63 6.08
CA ARG A 111 -17.30 0.04 5.75
C ARG A 111 -16.16 0.92 6.21
N MET A 112 -16.21 2.22 5.90
CA MET A 112 -15.16 3.16 6.29
C MET A 112 -15.13 3.38 7.81
N PHE A 113 -16.30 3.45 8.47
CA PHE A 113 -16.36 3.55 9.93
C PHE A 113 -15.65 2.38 10.62
N TRP A 114 -15.92 1.14 10.22
CA TRP A 114 -15.24 -0.01 10.82
C TRP A 114 -13.78 -0.14 10.38
N LEU A 115 -13.45 0.29 9.16
CA LEU A 115 -12.06 0.34 8.70
C LEU A 115 -11.24 1.34 9.52
N PHE A 116 -11.82 2.51 9.83
CA PHE A 116 -11.23 3.51 10.72
C PHE A 116 -10.95 2.92 12.10
N TRP A 117 -11.92 2.27 12.74
CA TRP A 117 -11.70 1.70 14.08
C TRP A 117 -10.72 0.54 14.11
N MET A 118 -10.70 -0.31 13.08
CA MET A 118 -9.66 -1.34 12.94
C MET A 118 -8.28 -0.69 12.77
N GLY A 119 -8.19 0.41 12.00
CA GLY A 119 -6.99 1.22 11.86
C GLY A 119 -6.54 1.84 13.17
N MET A 120 -7.44 2.47 13.92
CA MET A 120 -7.12 3.04 15.24
C MET A 120 -6.61 1.96 16.20
N LEU A 121 -7.27 0.80 16.25
CA LEU A 121 -6.78 -0.31 17.07
C LEU A 121 -5.39 -0.76 16.62
N HIS A 122 -5.17 -0.90 15.32
CA HIS A 122 -3.88 -1.29 14.77
C HIS A 122 -2.78 -0.25 15.06
N ALA A 123 -3.05 1.02 14.82
CA ALA A 123 -2.13 2.15 14.99
C ALA A 123 -1.63 2.26 16.44
N TYR A 124 -2.54 2.22 17.40
CA TYR A 124 -2.20 2.42 18.81
C TYR A 124 -1.79 1.13 19.53
N ALA A 125 -2.29 -0.04 19.11
CA ALA A 125 -2.02 -1.31 19.81
C ALA A 125 -0.93 -2.19 19.17
N LEU A 126 -0.67 -2.04 17.87
CA LEU A 126 0.25 -2.93 17.13
C LEU A 126 1.42 -2.18 16.49
N TRP A 127 1.19 -1.14 15.70
CA TRP A 127 2.27 -0.47 14.97
C TRP A 127 1.88 0.93 14.50
N TRP A 128 2.78 1.91 14.68
CA TRP A 128 2.53 3.33 14.38
C TRP A 128 2.27 3.60 12.88
N GLY A 129 2.81 2.79 11.98
CA GLY A 129 2.66 2.93 10.52
C GLY A 129 1.31 2.49 9.94
N ASP A 130 0.20 2.76 10.62
CA ASP A 130 -1.14 2.40 10.12
C ASP A 130 -1.52 3.17 8.84
N ILE A 131 -2.13 2.46 7.88
CA ILE A 131 -2.67 3.08 6.66
C ILE A 131 -4.20 3.03 6.59
N LEU A 132 -4.84 2.26 7.47
CA LEU A 132 -6.28 2.01 7.43
C LEU A 132 -7.09 3.24 7.83
N VAL A 133 -6.63 4.02 8.82
CA VAL A 133 -7.23 5.31 9.21
C VAL A 133 -7.23 6.27 8.03
N THR A 134 -6.06 6.47 7.43
CA THR A 134 -5.85 7.30 6.23
C THR A 134 -6.80 6.91 5.11
N TYR A 135 -6.92 5.60 4.83
CA TYR A 135 -7.79 5.08 3.77
C TYR A 135 -9.28 5.20 4.08
N ALA A 136 -9.67 5.01 5.34
CA ALA A 136 -11.05 5.16 5.77
C ALA A 136 -11.54 6.60 5.58
N ILE A 137 -10.72 7.58 5.99
CA ILE A 137 -11.04 9.00 5.84
C ILE A 137 -11.03 9.38 4.36
N ALA A 138 -9.99 9.02 3.60
CA ALA A 138 -9.89 9.34 2.17
C ALA A 138 -11.07 8.72 1.40
N GLY A 139 -11.41 7.47 1.71
CA GLY A 139 -12.56 6.77 1.13
C GLY A 139 -13.89 7.48 1.38
N ILE A 140 -14.08 8.12 2.54
CA ILE A 140 -15.26 8.97 2.78
C ILE A 140 -15.22 10.24 1.92
N LEU A 141 -14.08 10.93 1.91
CA LEU A 141 -13.89 12.19 1.17
C LEU A 141 -14.12 12.02 -0.33
N ILE A 142 -13.60 10.95 -0.93
CA ILE A 142 -13.68 10.73 -2.38
C ILE A 142 -14.94 9.97 -2.83
N TYR A 143 -15.81 9.52 -1.92
CA TYR A 143 -17.04 8.82 -2.28
C TYR A 143 -17.96 9.62 -3.23
N PRO A 144 -18.16 10.95 -3.07
CA PRO A 144 -18.93 11.75 -4.02
C PRO A 144 -18.30 11.78 -5.43
N CYS A 145 -16.97 11.69 -5.53
CA CYS A 145 -16.22 11.73 -6.79
C CYS A 145 -16.42 10.47 -7.64
N ARG A 146 -16.97 9.39 -7.09
CA ARG A 146 -17.21 8.12 -7.82
C ARG A 146 -18.06 8.28 -9.08
N ASN A 147 -18.89 9.32 -9.16
CA ASN A 147 -19.75 9.61 -10.32
C ASN A 147 -19.13 10.62 -11.29
N TRP A 148 -17.97 11.20 -10.98
CA TRP A 148 -17.30 12.16 -11.85
C TRP A 148 -16.78 11.54 -13.15
N THR A 149 -16.63 12.36 -14.19
CA THR A 149 -16.03 11.94 -15.46
C THR A 149 -14.55 11.59 -15.29
N ILE A 150 -14.01 10.76 -16.19
CA ILE A 150 -12.58 10.37 -16.19
C ILE A 150 -11.70 11.63 -16.21
N LYS A 151 -12.02 12.60 -17.08
CA LYS A 151 -11.28 13.88 -17.18
C LYS A 151 -11.24 14.61 -15.84
N ARG A 152 -12.39 14.76 -15.17
CA ARG A 152 -12.47 15.46 -13.88
C ARG A 152 -11.68 14.74 -12.79
N LEU A 153 -11.72 13.41 -12.77
CA LEU A 153 -10.92 12.60 -11.83
C LEU A 153 -9.41 12.77 -12.05
N CYS A 154 -8.95 12.73 -13.30
CA CYS A 154 -7.53 12.93 -13.61
C CYS A 154 -7.06 14.35 -13.25
N VAL A 155 -7.85 15.38 -13.59
CA VAL A 155 -7.51 16.78 -13.25
C VAL A 155 -7.36 16.95 -11.74
N TRP A 156 -8.35 16.52 -10.96
CA TRP A 156 -8.29 16.66 -9.51
C TRP A 156 -7.24 15.75 -8.86
N SER A 157 -6.93 14.60 -9.45
CA SER A 157 -5.77 13.82 -9.03
C SER A 157 -4.47 14.61 -9.16
N VAL A 158 -4.23 15.28 -10.29
CA VAL A 158 -3.02 16.07 -10.50
C VAL A 158 -3.01 17.31 -9.59
N VAL A 159 -4.14 17.99 -9.45
CA VAL A 159 -4.27 19.18 -8.58
C VAL A 159 -3.94 18.83 -7.14
N LEU A 160 -4.52 17.77 -6.58
CA LEU A 160 -4.26 17.39 -5.18
C LEU A 160 -2.81 16.96 -4.95
N GLN A 161 -2.18 16.30 -5.93
CA GLN A 161 -0.76 15.95 -5.85
C GLN A 161 0.14 17.18 -5.92
N ALA A 162 -0.17 18.11 -6.83
CA ALA A 162 0.54 19.37 -6.94
C ALA A 162 0.42 20.20 -5.65
N ILE A 163 -0.77 20.27 -5.04
CA ILE A 163 -0.94 20.96 -3.75
C ILE A 163 -0.10 20.28 -2.66
N PHE A 164 -0.12 18.96 -2.56
CA PHE A 164 0.71 18.22 -1.60
C PHE A 164 2.20 18.59 -1.75
N MET A 165 2.73 18.57 -2.98
CA MET A 165 4.13 18.93 -3.25
C MET A 165 4.43 20.40 -2.99
N LEU A 166 3.53 21.31 -3.36
CA LEU A 166 3.69 22.73 -3.07
C LEU A 166 3.72 23.00 -1.56
N LEU A 167 3.00 22.23 -0.75
CA LEU A 167 3.08 22.33 0.71
C LEU A 167 4.44 21.82 1.23
N MET A 168 4.97 20.71 0.69
CA MET A 168 6.30 20.23 1.03
C MET A 168 7.40 21.22 0.63
N LEU A 169 7.26 21.89 -0.52
CA LEU A 169 8.18 22.93 -0.97
C LEU A 169 8.00 24.26 -0.21
N ALA A 170 6.79 24.56 0.24
CA ALA A 170 6.55 25.71 1.11
C ALA A 170 7.30 25.54 2.45
N LEU A 171 7.36 24.33 3.00
CA LEU A 171 8.17 24.02 4.18
C LEU A 171 9.67 24.30 3.92
N TYR A 172 10.16 23.96 2.73
CA TYR A 172 11.54 24.28 2.33
C TYR A 172 11.81 25.79 2.35
N TRP A 173 10.92 26.58 1.73
CA TRP A 173 11.09 28.03 1.64
C TRP A 173 10.83 28.76 2.96
N SER A 174 9.96 28.24 3.82
CA SER A 174 9.71 28.84 5.13
C SER A 174 10.85 28.61 6.11
N TRP A 175 11.73 27.63 5.88
CA TRP A 175 12.77 27.23 6.83
C TRP A 175 13.64 28.40 7.32
N GLY A 176 14.10 29.26 6.41
CA GLY A 176 14.95 30.40 6.75
C GLY A 176 14.25 31.50 7.56
N GLU A 177 12.93 31.54 7.51
CA GLU A 177 12.09 32.50 8.26
C GLU A 177 11.66 31.95 9.62
N MET A 178 11.82 30.64 9.86
CA MET A 178 11.51 30.01 11.15
C MET A 178 12.54 30.41 12.20
N SER A 179 12.09 30.53 13.45
CA SER A 179 13.00 30.74 14.58
C SER A 179 13.95 29.55 14.75
N ILE A 180 15.10 29.80 15.39
CA ILE A 180 16.09 28.74 15.67
C ILE A 180 15.47 27.61 16.49
N GLU A 181 14.58 27.94 17.43
CA GLU A 181 13.88 26.96 18.26
C GLU A 181 12.99 26.03 17.42
N GLU A 182 12.19 26.60 16.52
CA GLU A 182 11.32 25.80 15.62
C GLU A 182 12.14 24.95 14.64
N GLN A 183 13.24 25.48 14.09
CA GLN A 183 14.14 24.69 13.23
C GLN A 183 14.76 23.52 13.99
N GLN A 184 15.12 23.74 15.26
CA GLN A 184 15.73 22.73 16.10
C GLN A 184 14.72 21.66 16.55
N GLU A 185 13.46 22.04 16.79
CA GLU A 185 12.37 21.10 17.03
C GLU A 185 12.19 20.14 15.84
N ILE A 186 12.04 20.67 14.62
CA ILE A 186 11.93 19.84 13.41
C ILE A 186 13.19 18.98 13.20
N ALA A 187 14.38 19.55 13.44
CA ALA A 187 15.62 18.80 13.31
C ALA A 187 15.73 17.64 14.31
N ASN A 188 15.17 17.79 15.51
CA ASN A 188 15.15 16.73 16.53
C ASN A 188 14.20 15.60 16.18
N ASP A 189 13.08 15.87 15.50
CA ASP A 189 12.15 14.82 15.05
C ASP A 189 12.77 13.98 13.92
N ILE A 190 13.46 14.66 13.01
CA ILE A 190 14.02 14.04 11.82
C ILE A 190 15.38 13.36 12.08
N THR A 191 16.21 13.99 12.88
CA THR A 191 17.56 13.55 13.27
C THR A 191 17.70 13.60 14.79
N PRO A 192 16.93 12.76 15.50
CA PRO A 192 16.99 12.70 16.95
C PRO A 192 18.39 12.35 17.45
N SER A 193 18.71 12.84 18.64
CA SER A 193 19.96 12.49 19.31
C SER A 193 20.05 10.98 19.55
N MET A 194 21.29 10.45 19.62
CA MET A 194 21.53 9.04 19.93
C MET A 194 20.89 8.60 21.26
N ALA A 195 20.74 9.51 22.22
CA ALA A 195 20.06 9.23 23.49
C ALA A 195 18.57 8.96 23.30
N LEU A 196 17.88 9.75 22.46
CA LEU A 196 16.46 9.54 22.13
C LEU A 196 16.26 8.26 21.30
N LEU A 197 17.13 8.01 20.33
CA LEU A 197 17.11 6.74 19.57
C LEU A 197 17.28 5.54 20.51
N GLN A 198 18.22 5.60 21.45
CA GLN A 198 18.42 4.53 22.41
C GLN A 198 17.22 4.36 23.36
N GLN A 199 16.56 5.46 23.75
CA GLN A 199 15.33 5.41 24.53
C GLN A 199 14.21 4.69 23.76
N GLU A 200 14.04 5.00 22.47
CA GLU A 200 13.08 4.30 21.60
C GLU A 200 13.44 2.82 21.45
N ILE A 201 14.70 2.48 21.20
CA ILE A 201 15.18 1.09 21.13
C ILE A 201 14.87 0.33 22.43
N ASN A 202 15.14 0.94 23.59
CA ASN A 202 14.84 0.36 24.89
C ASN A 202 13.33 0.17 25.11
N ALA A 203 12.51 1.11 24.63
CA ALA A 203 11.06 0.98 24.70
C ALA A 203 10.57 -0.19 23.83
N TYR A 204 11.07 -0.32 22.58
CA TYR A 204 10.64 -1.35 21.64
C TYR A 204 11.19 -2.75 21.94
N THR A 205 12.35 -2.85 22.60
CA THR A 205 12.89 -4.11 23.15
C THR A 205 12.32 -4.45 24.53
N GLY A 206 11.56 -3.54 25.14
CA GLY A 206 10.90 -3.73 26.43
C GLY A 206 9.52 -4.41 26.35
N SER A 207 8.74 -4.23 27.42
CA SER A 207 7.37 -4.74 27.52
C SER A 207 6.42 -4.07 26.51
N TRP A 208 5.28 -4.71 26.26
CA TRP A 208 4.25 -4.14 25.38
C TRP A 208 3.76 -2.76 25.85
N TRP A 209 3.73 -2.49 27.16
CA TRP A 209 3.31 -1.18 27.68
C TRP A 209 4.32 -0.08 27.38
N GLN A 210 5.63 -0.38 27.43
CA GLN A 210 6.67 0.57 27.05
C GLN A 210 6.60 0.88 25.55
N GLN A 211 6.42 -0.16 24.71
CA GLN A 211 6.16 0.00 23.28
C GLN A 211 4.93 0.87 23.02
N ALA A 212 3.81 0.57 23.69
CA ALA A 212 2.56 1.29 23.52
C ALA A 212 2.70 2.76 23.93
N SER A 213 3.40 3.06 25.03
CA SER A 213 3.65 4.42 25.49
C SER A 213 4.45 5.24 24.48
N ALA A 214 5.51 4.66 23.88
CA ALA A 214 6.29 5.34 22.86
C ALA A 214 5.46 5.55 21.57
N ARG A 215 4.74 4.52 21.15
CA ARG A 215 3.92 4.51 19.94
C ARG A 215 2.75 5.49 19.98
N VAL A 216 2.08 5.66 21.13
CA VAL A 216 0.92 6.55 21.26
C VAL A 216 1.28 7.98 20.87
N THR A 217 2.45 8.47 21.28
CA THR A 217 2.93 9.83 20.94
C THR A 217 3.13 9.98 19.45
N SER A 218 3.95 9.10 18.83
CA SER A 218 4.20 9.10 17.37
C SER A 218 2.91 8.99 16.56
N THR A 219 2.02 8.07 16.94
CA THR A 219 0.74 7.86 16.25
C THR A 219 -0.18 9.08 16.36
N PHE A 220 -0.23 9.71 17.54
CA PHE A 220 -1.04 10.90 17.76
C PHE A 220 -0.48 12.10 16.99
N ASP A 221 0.83 12.29 17.00
CA ASP A 221 1.51 13.33 16.24
C ASP A 221 1.18 13.22 14.75
N PHE A 222 1.36 12.02 14.16
CA PHE A 222 0.98 11.77 12.77
C PHE A 222 -0.49 12.10 12.48
N HIS A 223 -1.41 11.69 13.35
CA HIS A 223 -2.84 11.94 13.17
C HIS A 223 -3.22 13.43 13.23
N VAL A 224 -2.49 14.24 14.00
CA VAL A 224 -2.77 15.67 14.17
C VAL A 224 -2.03 16.50 13.12
N ASN A 225 -0.74 16.24 12.93
CA ASN A 225 0.16 17.13 12.19
C ASN A 225 0.35 16.72 10.72
N ALA A 226 0.39 15.41 10.42
CA ALA A 226 0.70 14.94 9.06
C ALA A 226 -0.54 14.45 8.28
N LEU A 227 -1.53 13.88 8.97
CA LEU A 227 -2.63 13.16 8.33
C LEU A 227 -3.40 14.03 7.34
N ALA A 228 -3.73 15.27 7.70
CA ALA A 228 -4.49 16.18 6.83
C ALA A 228 -3.79 16.45 5.49
N VAL A 229 -2.48 16.66 5.51
CA VAL A 229 -1.67 16.88 4.30
C VAL A 229 -1.58 15.59 3.47
N ILE A 230 -1.38 14.45 4.13
CA ILE A 230 -1.34 13.13 3.47
C ILE A 230 -2.68 12.80 2.79
N GLN A 231 -3.80 13.28 3.32
CA GLN A 231 -5.10 13.08 2.67
C GLN A 231 -5.17 13.69 1.27
N LEU A 232 -4.47 14.78 0.98
CA LEU A 232 -4.41 15.35 -0.37
C LEU A 232 -3.84 14.32 -1.35
N ARG A 233 -2.68 13.77 -1.00
CA ARG A 233 -2.01 12.72 -1.79
C ARG A 233 -2.90 11.48 -1.94
N MET A 234 -3.47 10.99 -0.84
CA MET A 234 -4.27 9.76 -0.86
C MET A 234 -5.58 9.91 -1.64
N CYS A 235 -6.27 11.04 -1.48
CA CYS A 235 -7.45 11.34 -2.28
C CYS A 235 -7.10 11.43 -3.77
N GLY A 236 -6.00 12.12 -4.12
CA GLY A 236 -5.54 12.21 -5.50
C GLY A 236 -5.27 10.84 -6.13
N ILE A 237 -4.51 9.97 -5.45
CA ILE A 237 -4.21 8.62 -5.92
C ILE A 237 -5.48 7.76 -6.06
N MET A 238 -6.38 7.81 -5.07
CA MET A 238 -7.62 7.04 -5.14
C MET A 238 -8.52 7.51 -6.29
N MET A 239 -8.58 8.81 -6.57
CA MET A 239 -9.31 9.36 -7.71
C MET A 239 -8.70 8.93 -9.05
N LEU A 240 -7.36 8.88 -9.15
CA LEU A 240 -6.68 8.31 -10.32
C LEU A 240 -7.05 6.83 -10.49
N GLY A 241 -7.09 6.06 -9.40
CA GLY A 241 -7.57 4.68 -9.39
C GLY A 241 -8.99 4.52 -9.92
N ILE A 242 -9.90 5.41 -9.54
CA ILE A 242 -11.28 5.47 -10.10
C ILE A 242 -11.23 5.76 -11.61
N ALA A 243 -10.40 6.70 -12.06
CA ALA A 243 -10.26 7.04 -13.48
C ALA A 243 -9.71 5.84 -14.30
N LEU A 244 -8.69 5.16 -13.79
CA LEU A 244 -8.12 3.94 -14.39
C LEU A 244 -9.10 2.77 -14.41
N PHE A 245 -9.99 2.70 -13.41
CA PHE A 245 -11.09 1.75 -13.41
C PHE A 245 -12.11 2.11 -14.49
N LYS A 246 -12.61 3.34 -14.53
CA LYS A 246 -13.62 3.75 -15.51
C LYS A 246 -13.14 3.69 -16.97
N SER A 247 -11.84 3.83 -17.20
CA SER A 247 -11.24 3.81 -18.54
C SER A 247 -10.97 2.41 -19.11
N GLY A 248 -11.33 1.35 -18.38
CA GLY A 248 -11.07 -0.02 -18.82
C GLY A 248 -9.68 -0.57 -18.48
N ILE A 249 -8.75 0.29 -18.05
CA ILE A 249 -7.33 -0.06 -17.89
C ILE A 249 -7.14 -1.08 -16.77
N LEU A 250 -7.75 -0.86 -15.60
CA LEU A 250 -7.68 -1.82 -14.50
C LEU A 250 -8.43 -3.14 -14.80
N GLN A 251 -9.32 -3.15 -15.79
CA GLN A 251 -10.01 -4.37 -16.24
C GLN A 251 -9.27 -5.10 -17.37
N GLY A 252 -8.09 -4.64 -17.79
CA GLY A 252 -7.33 -5.30 -18.85
C GLY A 252 -7.89 -5.06 -20.26
N GLN A 253 -8.73 -4.04 -20.48
CA GLN A 253 -9.43 -3.83 -21.76
C GLN A 253 -8.53 -3.30 -22.88
N ARG A 254 -7.34 -2.77 -22.57
CA ARG A 254 -6.38 -2.30 -23.57
C ARG A 254 -5.59 -3.44 -24.21
N SER A 255 -4.95 -3.18 -25.35
CA SER A 255 -4.15 -4.18 -26.07
C SER A 255 -2.95 -4.67 -25.25
N VAL A 256 -2.43 -5.85 -25.55
CA VAL A 256 -1.20 -6.38 -24.92
C VAL A 256 -0.03 -5.43 -25.16
N THR A 257 0.09 -4.90 -26.38
CA THR A 257 1.11 -3.92 -26.77
C THR A 257 1.04 -2.65 -25.93
N PHE A 258 -0.17 -2.15 -25.64
CA PHE A 258 -0.35 -1.01 -24.74
C PHE A 258 0.30 -1.29 -23.38
N TYR A 259 -0.06 -2.40 -22.73
CA TYR A 259 0.50 -2.73 -21.42
C TYR A 259 2.00 -2.99 -21.45
N LYS A 260 2.52 -3.66 -22.48
CA LYS A 260 3.98 -3.87 -22.64
C LYS A 260 4.73 -2.54 -22.73
N LEU A 261 4.32 -1.65 -23.64
CA LEU A 261 5.02 -0.38 -23.87
C LEU A 261 4.91 0.54 -22.64
N HIS A 262 3.74 0.59 -22.00
CA HIS A 262 3.54 1.41 -20.81
C HIS A 262 4.24 0.85 -19.56
N ALA A 263 4.42 -0.48 -19.48
CA ALA A 263 5.24 -1.10 -18.45
C ALA A 263 6.71 -0.70 -18.61
N LEU A 264 7.27 -0.87 -19.82
CA LEU A 264 8.67 -0.52 -20.10
C LEU A 264 8.92 0.97 -19.90
N PHE A 265 8.04 1.82 -20.43
CA PHE A 265 8.12 3.26 -20.25
C PHE A 265 7.99 3.67 -18.78
N GLY A 266 6.95 3.19 -18.08
CA GLY A 266 6.68 3.58 -16.70
C GLY A 266 7.80 3.15 -15.74
N ILE A 267 8.36 1.95 -15.94
CA ILE A 267 9.47 1.45 -15.14
C ILE A 267 10.76 2.19 -15.47
N ALA A 268 11.11 2.36 -16.74
CA ALA A 268 12.37 3.02 -17.11
C ALA A 268 12.37 4.50 -16.70
N VAL A 269 11.32 5.25 -17.06
CA VAL A 269 11.22 6.67 -16.74
C VAL A 269 11.00 6.88 -15.24
N GLY A 270 10.14 6.08 -14.61
CA GLY A 270 9.92 6.13 -13.16
C GLY A 270 11.20 5.85 -12.38
N ALA A 271 11.97 4.84 -12.77
CA ALA A 271 13.26 4.51 -12.14
C ALA A 271 14.26 5.65 -12.25
N VAL A 272 14.40 6.24 -13.44
CA VAL A 272 15.31 7.37 -13.65
C VAL A 272 14.92 8.56 -12.78
N ILE A 273 13.64 8.95 -12.76
CA ILE A 273 13.18 10.08 -11.94
C ILE A 273 13.42 9.81 -10.46
N CYS A 274 13.09 8.61 -9.95
CA CYS A 274 13.33 8.28 -8.55
C CYS A 274 14.84 8.21 -8.23
N ALA A 275 15.65 7.67 -9.13
CA ALA A 275 17.10 7.57 -8.96
C ALA A 275 17.78 8.94 -8.89
N VAL A 276 17.24 9.98 -9.53
CA VAL A 276 17.74 11.36 -9.38
C VAL A 276 17.66 11.81 -7.92
N GLY A 277 16.51 11.62 -7.26
CA GLY A 277 16.35 11.99 -5.85
C GLY A 277 17.29 11.21 -4.93
N THR A 278 17.35 9.89 -5.11
CA THR A 278 18.26 9.02 -4.36
C THR A 278 19.73 9.39 -4.57
N TRP A 279 20.11 9.70 -5.81
CA TRP A 279 21.47 10.11 -6.16
C TRP A 279 21.84 11.44 -5.51
N LEU A 280 20.94 12.43 -5.53
CA LEU A 280 21.17 13.73 -4.86
C LEU A 280 21.41 13.56 -3.36
N ILE A 281 20.60 12.73 -2.67
CA ILE A 281 20.80 12.41 -1.25
C ILE A 281 22.17 11.75 -1.02
N HIS A 282 22.56 10.83 -1.91
CA HIS A 282 23.82 10.10 -1.76
C HIS A 282 25.05 10.98 -1.99
N THR A 283 25.05 11.82 -3.03
CA THR A 283 26.22 12.63 -3.41
C THR A 283 26.43 13.86 -2.55
N ASN A 284 25.34 14.51 -2.13
CA ASN A 284 25.42 15.76 -1.37
C ASN A 284 25.53 15.51 0.14
N GLY A 285 25.45 14.24 0.55
CA GLY A 285 25.25 13.86 1.94
C GLY A 285 23.82 14.16 2.39
N TYR A 286 23.48 13.68 3.59
CA TYR A 286 22.16 13.90 4.15
C TYR A 286 22.04 15.31 4.72
N ILE A 287 21.72 16.27 3.86
CA ILE A 287 21.34 17.61 4.26
C ILE A 287 19.85 17.57 4.63
N LEU A 288 19.56 17.75 5.91
CA LEU A 288 18.24 17.54 6.51
C LEU A 288 17.10 18.14 5.66
N LEU A 289 17.17 19.44 5.42
CA LEU A 289 16.13 20.18 4.74
C LEU A 289 15.95 19.70 3.29
N ASP A 290 17.05 19.60 2.54
CA ASP A 290 17.00 19.18 1.14
C ASP A 290 16.51 17.73 0.99
N ALA A 291 16.94 16.83 1.87
CA ALA A 291 16.61 15.41 1.81
C ALA A 291 15.11 15.15 2.00
N PHE A 292 14.44 15.94 2.86
CA PHE A 292 13.00 15.83 3.09
C PHE A 292 12.14 16.59 2.09
N THR A 293 12.73 17.51 1.33
CA THR A 293 12.02 18.39 0.40
C THR A 293 12.56 18.22 -1.02
N LEU A 294 13.53 19.04 -1.45
CA LEU A 294 14.05 19.12 -2.82
C LEU A 294 14.48 17.78 -3.39
N TYR A 295 15.23 16.98 -2.64
CA TYR A 295 15.73 15.69 -3.12
C TYR A 295 14.64 14.61 -3.10
N ARG A 296 13.56 14.82 -2.34
CA ARG A 296 12.40 13.92 -2.28
C ARG A 296 11.39 14.16 -3.39
N GLU A 297 11.30 15.39 -3.89
CA GLU A 297 10.37 15.80 -4.97
C GLU A 297 10.37 14.88 -6.20
N PRO A 298 11.53 14.47 -6.77
CA PRO A 298 11.56 13.52 -7.87
C PRO A 298 10.87 12.20 -7.51
N ASN A 299 11.03 11.71 -6.28
CA ASN A 299 10.41 10.46 -5.85
C ASN A 299 8.89 10.56 -5.87
N TYR A 300 8.31 11.70 -5.48
CA TYR A 300 6.85 11.86 -5.45
C TYR A 300 6.20 11.74 -6.84
N TRP A 301 6.81 12.32 -7.87
CA TRP A 301 6.33 12.21 -9.26
C TRP A 301 6.72 10.89 -9.91
N GLY A 302 7.98 10.48 -9.74
CA GLY A 302 8.51 9.24 -10.29
C GLY A 302 7.74 8.02 -9.77
N THR A 303 7.27 8.07 -8.52
CA THR A 303 6.41 7.05 -7.92
C THR A 303 5.10 6.85 -8.68
N LEU A 304 4.43 7.91 -9.15
CA LEU A 304 3.19 7.77 -9.91
C LEU A 304 3.45 7.08 -11.27
N VAL A 305 4.56 7.43 -11.92
CA VAL A 305 4.99 6.84 -13.20
C VAL A 305 5.43 5.38 -13.04
N MET A 306 6.18 5.08 -11.98
CA MET A 306 6.65 3.74 -11.65
C MET A 306 5.48 2.83 -11.23
N ALA A 307 4.56 3.32 -10.39
CA ALA A 307 3.35 2.59 -10.01
C ALA A 307 2.48 2.28 -11.25
N TRP A 308 2.37 3.22 -12.19
CA TRP A 308 1.75 2.98 -13.49
C TRP A 308 2.48 1.87 -14.28
N GLY A 309 3.81 1.93 -14.33
CA GLY A 309 4.65 0.89 -14.93
C GLY A 309 4.41 -0.49 -14.33
N TYR A 310 4.37 -0.60 -13.01
CA TYR A 310 4.09 -1.85 -12.28
C TYR A 310 2.69 -2.39 -12.53
N LEU A 311 1.67 -1.53 -12.53
CA LEU A 311 0.31 -1.91 -12.92
C LEU A 311 0.32 -2.53 -14.31
N CYS A 312 0.92 -1.83 -15.28
CA CYS A 312 1.00 -2.28 -16.65
C CYS A 312 1.81 -3.57 -16.80
N ALA A 313 2.90 -3.73 -16.04
CA ALA A 313 3.74 -4.92 -16.07
C ALA A 313 2.97 -6.16 -15.59
N ILE A 314 2.23 -6.04 -14.48
CA ILE A 314 1.42 -7.14 -13.96
C ILE A 314 0.29 -7.49 -14.93
N VAL A 315 -0.41 -6.50 -15.48
CA VAL A 315 -1.48 -6.78 -16.46
C VAL A 315 -0.89 -7.36 -17.76
N TRP A 316 0.26 -6.88 -18.21
CA TRP A 316 0.98 -7.42 -19.36
C TRP A 316 1.33 -8.89 -19.14
N LEU A 317 1.95 -9.22 -18.00
CA LEU A 317 2.30 -10.57 -17.60
C LEU A 317 1.08 -11.51 -17.56
N VAL A 318 -0.02 -11.05 -16.96
CA VAL A 318 -1.29 -11.80 -16.93
C VAL A 318 -1.80 -12.09 -18.35
N LYS A 319 -1.62 -11.16 -19.30
CA LYS A 319 -2.07 -11.33 -20.68
C LYS A 319 -1.12 -12.14 -21.57
N THR A 320 0.17 -12.22 -21.25
CA THR A 320 1.18 -12.91 -22.09
C THR A 320 1.58 -14.30 -21.62
N VAL A 321 1.22 -14.72 -20.41
CA VAL A 321 1.47 -16.12 -20.02
C VAL A 321 0.50 -17.04 -20.77
N HIS A 322 1.00 -17.66 -21.85
CA HIS A 322 0.23 -18.52 -22.76
C HIS A 322 -0.11 -19.88 -22.14
N SER A 323 0.77 -20.41 -21.28
CA SER A 323 0.47 -21.63 -20.52
C SER A 323 -0.63 -21.33 -19.50
N ALA A 324 -1.82 -21.89 -19.72
CA ALA A 324 -2.94 -21.76 -18.80
C ALA A 324 -2.54 -22.18 -17.37
N ALA A 325 -1.69 -23.21 -17.23
CA ALA A 325 -1.20 -23.71 -15.95
C ALA A 325 -0.31 -22.69 -15.21
N TRP A 326 0.68 -22.11 -15.89
CA TRP A 326 1.57 -21.10 -15.28
C TRP A 326 0.84 -19.80 -14.98
N ARG A 327 -0.07 -19.37 -15.88
CA ARG A 327 -0.90 -18.19 -15.66
C ARG A 327 -1.76 -18.38 -14.42
N LEU A 328 -2.42 -19.53 -14.29
CA LEU A 328 -3.25 -19.86 -13.13
C LEU A 328 -2.44 -19.94 -11.84
N LYS A 329 -1.21 -20.46 -11.87
CA LYS A 329 -0.35 -20.53 -10.68
C LYS A 329 0.12 -19.14 -10.24
N LEU A 330 0.75 -18.36 -11.13
CA LEU A 330 1.29 -17.05 -10.76
C LEU A 330 0.20 -16.06 -10.37
N THR A 331 -0.86 -15.95 -11.17
CA THR A 331 -2.00 -15.10 -10.83
C THR A 331 -2.76 -15.64 -9.63
N GLY A 332 -2.81 -16.97 -9.44
CA GLY A 332 -3.41 -17.60 -8.29
C GLY A 332 -2.70 -17.25 -6.99
N TYR A 333 -1.36 -17.29 -6.96
CA TYR A 333 -0.55 -16.94 -5.79
C TYR A 333 -0.77 -15.50 -5.35
N LEU A 334 -0.59 -14.55 -6.26
CA LEU A 334 -0.79 -13.13 -5.95
C LEU A 334 -2.27 -12.81 -5.66
N ALA A 335 -3.21 -13.39 -6.40
CA ALA A 335 -4.63 -13.16 -6.14
C ALA A 335 -5.08 -13.74 -4.79
N ALA A 336 -4.49 -14.86 -4.34
CA ALA A 336 -4.77 -15.39 -3.01
C ALA A 336 -4.38 -14.39 -1.92
N VAL A 337 -3.18 -13.80 -2.03
CA VAL A 337 -2.71 -12.76 -1.11
C VAL A 337 -3.64 -11.54 -1.16
N GLY A 338 -4.01 -11.07 -2.35
CA GLY A 338 -4.87 -9.90 -2.52
C GLY A 338 -6.33 -10.09 -2.07
N ARG A 339 -6.86 -11.32 -2.14
CA ARG A 339 -8.18 -11.67 -1.59
C ARG A 339 -8.20 -11.65 -0.06
N LEU A 340 -7.04 -11.81 0.56
CA LEU A 340 -6.82 -11.77 2.00
C LEU A 340 -6.06 -10.50 2.41
N ALA A 341 -6.20 -9.41 1.65
CA ALA A 341 -5.32 -8.24 1.83
C ALA A 341 -5.39 -7.62 3.23
N LEU A 342 -6.57 -7.52 3.85
CA LEU A 342 -6.71 -6.96 5.21
C LEU A 342 -6.15 -7.94 6.25
N SER A 343 -6.42 -9.23 6.10
CA SER A 343 -5.87 -10.25 7.00
C SER A 343 -4.34 -10.33 6.89
N ASN A 344 -3.79 -10.29 5.68
CA ASN A 344 -2.35 -10.32 5.44
C ASN A 344 -1.68 -9.03 5.92
N TYR A 345 -2.32 -7.86 5.77
CA TYR A 345 -1.80 -6.61 6.32
C TYR A 345 -1.65 -6.69 7.85
N LEU A 346 -2.70 -7.08 8.56
CA LEU A 346 -2.64 -7.24 10.02
C LEU A 346 -1.68 -8.35 10.45
N LEU A 347 -1.60 -9.43 9.67
CA LEU A 347 -0.64 -10.51 9.90
C LEU A 347 0.80 -10.06 9.70
N GLN A 348 1.11 -9.19 8.74
CA GLN A 348 2.46 -8.60 8.60
C GLN A 348 2.83 -7.89 9.89
N SER A 349 1.95 -7.06 10.43
CA SER A 349 2.22 -6.37 11.69
C SER A 349 2.43 -7.34 12.84
N ILE A 350 1.59 -8.36 13.01
CA ILE A 350 1.75 -9.36 14.07
C ILE A 350 3.08 -10.13 13.93
N VAL A 351 3.41 -10.58 12.72
CA VAL A 351 4.65 -11.34 12.46
C VAL A 351 5.88 -10.45 12.67
N CYS A 352 5.91 -9.26 12.08
CA CYS A 352 7.07 -8.37 12.17
C CYS A 352 7.26 -7.85 13.60
N THR A 353 6.20 -7.43 14.28
CA THR A 353 6.32 -7.03 15.70
C THR A 353 6.69 -8.21 16.59
N GLY A 354 6.26 -9.44 16.28
CA GLY A 354 6.74 -10.65 16.97
C GLY A 354 8.22 -10.99 16.68
N ILE A 355 8.77 -10.56 15.55
CA ILE A 355 10.21 -10.74 15.24
C ILE A 355 11.04 -9.65 15.92
N PHE A 356 10.62 -8.39 15.85
CA PHE A 356 11.48 -7.28 16.27
C PHE A 356 11.22 -6.83 17.69
N TYR A 357 9.99 -6.83 18.19
CA TYR A 357 9.70 -6.22 19.49
C TYR A 357 9.96 -7.16 20.66
N GLY A 358 10.15 -6.59 21.85
CA GLY A 358 10.55 -7.32 23.07
C GLY A 358 9.56 -8.35 23.59
N TRP A 359 8.30 -8.32 23.13
CA TRP A 359 7.32 -9.36 23.48
C TRP A 359 7.49 -10.64 22.65
N GLY A 360 8.29 -10.59 21.58
CA GLY A 360 8.62 -11.71 20.71
C GLY A 360 10.11 -12.03 20.74
N LEU A 361 10.80 -11.97 19.59
CA LEU A 361 12.24 -12.27 19.51
C LEU A 361 13.16 -11.09 19.87
N GLY A 362 12.63 -9.86 19.98
CA GLY A 362 13.38 -8.70 20.46
C GLY A 362 14.48 -8.19 19.53
N LEU A 363 14.42 -8.46 18.22
CA LEU A 363 15.46 -8.10 17.24
C LEU A 363 15.44 -6.62 16.77
N PHE A 364 14.75 -5.73 17.47
CA PHE A 364 14.65 -4.32 17.12
C PHE A 364 16.04 -3.66 17.13
N ALA A 365 16.37 -2.96 16.04
CA ALA A 365 17.63 -2.32 15.72
C ALA A 365 18.86 -3.27 15.66
N GLN A 366 18.65 -4.58 15.50
CA GLN A 366 19.75 -5.56 15.47
C GLN A 366 20.13 -6.06 14.06
N LEU A 367 19.20 -6.01 13.10
CA LEU A 367 19.41 -6.51 11.75
C LEU A 367 19.66 -5.38 10.77
N ASP A 368 20.74 -5.47 10.00
CA ASP A 368 21.01 -4.53 8.92
C ASP A 368 20.00 -4.66 7.76
N ARG A 369 20.06 -3.73 6.79
CA ARG A 369 19.05 -3.66 5.72
C ARG A 369 19.09 -4.86 4.79
N VAL A 370 20.27 -5.46 4.59
CA VAL A 370 20.43 -6.67 3.79
C VAL A 370 19.75 -7.86 4.47
N ALA A 371 19.99 -8.05 5.77
CA ALA A 371 19.31 -9.07 6.56
C ALA A 371 17.79 -8.85 6.61
N LEU A 372 17.32 -7.60 6.73
CA LEU A 372 15.90 -7.26 6.66
C LEU A 372 15.27 -7.64 5.32
N THR A 373 16.00 -7.51 4.21
CA THR A 373 15.54 -7.99 2.90
C THR A 373 15.29 -9.51 2.92
N GLY A 374 16.15 -10.26 3.62
CA GLY A 374 15.94 -11.69 3.86
C GLY A 374 14.67 -11.98 4.67
N VAL A 375 14.39 -11.19 5.72
CA VAL A 375 13.15 -11.30 6.51
C VAL A 375 11.91 -11.03 5.64
N VAL A 376 11.96 -9.99 4.79
CA VAL A 376 10.87 -9.66 3.86
C VAL A 376 10.57 -10.84 2.93
N ILE A 377 11.60 -11.46 2.34
CA ILE A 377 11.44 -12.64 1.47
C ILE A 377 10.81 -13.80 2.24
N ALA A 378 11.26 -14.06 3.47
CA ALA A 378 10.68 -15.11 4.31
C ALA A 378 9.19 -14.87 4.61
N VAL A 379 8.82 -13.62 4.95
CA VAL A 379 7.42 -13.24 5.17
C VAL A 379 6.60 -13.37 3.88
N TRP A 380 7.14 -13.01 2.72
CA TRP A 380 6.44 -13.20 1.44
C TRP A 380 6.14 -14.66 1.16
N ILE A 381 7.13 -15.55 1.31
CA ILE A 381 6.97 -17.00 1.12
C ILE A 381 5.89 -17.53 2.07
N PHE A 382 5.97 -17.15 3.36
CA PHE A 382 5.00 -17.53 4.36
C PHE A 382 3.57 -17.06 4.01
N GLN A 383 3.39 -15.78 3.67
CA GLN A 383 2.07 -15.22 3.37
C GLN A 383 1.47 -15.78 2.09
N ILE A 384 2.27 -16.02 1.04
CA ILE A 384 1.81 -16.65 -0.19
C ILE A 384 1.32 -18.07 0.10
N GLY A 385 2.13 -18.87 0.82
CA GLY A 385 1.78 -20.23 1.21
C GLY A 385 0.54 -20.30 2.09
N LEU A 386 0.50 -19.47 3.14
CA LEU A 386 -0.64 -19.40 4.06
C LEU A 386 -1.92 -18.96 3.36
N SER A 387 -1.83 -17.97 2.46
CA SER A 387 -3.01 -17.48 1.71
C SER A 387 -3.62 -18.56 0.82
N GLN A 388 -2.78 -19.38 0.17
CA GLN A 388 -3.23 -20.53 -0.60
C GLN A 388 -3.89 -21.59 0.27
N TRP A 389 -3.19 -21.99 1.34
CA TRP A 389 -3.70 -22.98 2.28
C TRP A 389 -5.03 -22.56 2.90
N TRP A 390 -5.17 -21.27 3.25
CA TRP A 390 -6.38 -20.69 3.83
C TRP A 390 -7.54 -20.70 2.82
N LEU A 391 -7.31 -20.18 1.61
CA LEU A 391 -8.37 -20.09 0.58
C LEU A 391 -8.73 -21.45 -0.03
N ALA A 392 -7.93 -22.49 0.17
CA ALA A 392 -8.32 -23.86 -0.12
C ALA A 392 -9.45 -24.35 0.82
N ARG A 393 -9.54 -23.83 2.05
CA ARG A 393 -10.48 -24.27 3.09
C ARG A 393 -11.60 -23.28 3.37
N PHE A 394 -11.32 -21.98 3.26
CA PHE A 394 -12.23 -20.91 3.66
C PHE A 394 -12.50 -19.94 2.51
N ALA A 395 -13.71 -19.40 2.46
CA ALA A 395 -14.13 -18.48 1.40
C ALA A 395 -13.56 -17.06 1.55
N MET A 396 -13.13 -16.66 2.76
CA MET A 396 -12.72 -15.29 3.08
C MET A 396 -11.71 -15.29 4.24
N GLY A 397 -10.89 -14.25 4.34
CA GLY A 397 -9.97 -14.09 5.46
C GLY A 397 -10.67 -13.71 6.76
N PRO A 398 -10.02 -13.96 7.91
CA PRO A 398 -10.60 -13.69 9.21
C PRO A 398 -10.95 -12.19 9.40
N ALA A 399 -10.04 -11.28 9.04
CA ALA A 399 -10.26 -9.85 9.18
C ALA A 399 -11.30 -9.32 8.19
N GLU A 400 -11.27 -9.79 6.93
CA GLU A 400 -12.28 -9.46 5.93
C GLU A 400 -13.68 -9.90 6.38
N ARG A 401 -13.77 -11.07 7.01
CA ARG A 401 -15.03 -11.59 7.56
C ARG A 401 -15.54 -10.69 8.70
N VAL A 402 -14.68 -10.35 9.66
CA VAL A 402 -15.05 -9.43 10.75
C VAL A 402 -15.54 -8.10 10.18
N TRP A 403 -14.77 -7.52 9.26
CA TRP A 403 -15.13 -6.26 8.60
C TRP A 403 -16.46 -6.34 7.85
N ARG A 404 -16.71 -7.45 7.14
CA ARG A 404 -17.96 -7.69 6.42
C ARG A 404 -19.14 -7.85 7.36
N ASN A 405 -19.01 -8.64 8.42
CA ASN A 405 -20.06 -8.88 9.41
C ASN A 405 -20.45 -7.57 10.11
N LEU A 406 -19.47 -6.78 10.53
CA LEU A 406 -19.69 -5.46 11.14
C LEU A 406 -20.38 -4.47 10.18
N THR A 407 -20.01 -4.50 8.90
CA THR A 407 -20.62 -3.66 7.86
C THR A 407 -22.08 -4.06 7.60
N GLN A 408 -22.35 -5.36 7.48
CA GLN A 408 -23.66 -5.91 7.13
C GLN A 408 -24.60 -6.04 8.34
N ARG A 409 -24.05 -5.96 9.58
CA ARG A 409 -24.75 -6.29 10.83
C ARG A 409 -25.36 -7.69 10.81
N GLN A 410 -24.69 -8.61 10.13
CA GLN A 410 -25.10 -10.01 10.00
C GLN A 410 -23.87 -10.87 10.28
N TRP A 411 -23.98 -11.75 11.28
CA TRP A 411 -22.91 -12.68 11.60
C TRP A 411 -22.98 -13.88 10.66
N GLN A 412 -22.08 -13.90 9.68
CA GLN A 412 -21.92 -15.06 8.82
C GLN A 412 -20.99 -16.07 9.50
N PRO A 413 -21.39 -17.36 9.61
CA PRO A 413 -20.51 -18.41 10.13
C PRO A 413 -19.24 -18.53 9.27
N LEU A 414 -18.19 -19.17 9.79
CA LEU A 414 -17.01 -19.49 8.99
C LEU A 414 -17.45 -20.27 7.76
N MET A 415 -17.45 -19.60 6.60
CA MET A 415 -17.80 -20.23 5.34
C MET A 415 -16.63 -21.11 4.95
N GLN A 416 -16.73 -22.40 5.28
CA GLN A 416 -15.97 -23.42 4.59
C GLN A 416 -16.26 -23.26 3.11
N ARG A 417 -15.23 -23.31 2.28
CA ARG A 417 -15.42 -23.34 0.83
C ARG A 417 -16.29 -24.56 0.57
N ALA A 418 -17.52 -24.37 0.07
CA ALA A 418 -18.38 -25.49 -0.27
C ALA A 418 -17.54 -26.49 -1.06
N ASN A 419 -17.44 -27.73 -0.56
CA ASN A 419 -16.59 -28.74 -1.18
C ASN A 419 -16.86 -28.71 -2.69
N ALA A 420 -15.79 -28.51 -3.48
CA ALA A 420 -15.82 -28.90 -4.87
C ALA A 420 -15.82 -30.43 -4.89
N GLY A 421 -17.00 -31.00 -4.68
CA GLY A 421 -17.32 -32.42 -4.63
C GLY A 421 -18.39 -32.67 -3.56
N GLN A 422 -19.50 -33.37 -3.79
CA GLN A 422 -20.00 -34.30 -4.82
C GLN A 422 -21.49 -34.59 -4.41
N PRO A 423 -22.41 -35.28 -5.16
CA PRO A 423 -22.18 -36.58 -5.83
C PRO A 423 -22.97 -36.85 -7.13
N GLY A 424 -22.57 -37.90 -7.87
CA GLY A 424 -23.31 -38.44 -9.02
C GLY A 424 -22.46 -38.59 -10.27
#